data_AF-A0A4V1C8W2-F1
#
_entry.id   AF-A0A4V1C8W2-F1
#
_cell.length_a   1.000
_cell.length_b   1.000
_cell.length_c   1.000
_cell.angle_alpha   90.00
_cell.angle_beta   90.00
_cell.angle_gamma   90.00
#
_symmetry.space_group_name_H-M   'P 1'
#
loop_
_entity.id
_entity.type
_entity.pdbx_description
1 polymer ?
#
loop_
_entity_poly.entity_id
_entity_poly.type
_entity_poly.pdbx_seq_one_letter_code
_entity_poly.pdbx_strand_id
1 'polypeptide(L)'
;MKLVHKTVLTTILCSPLTVLAEVHPGKVLHDEANCMKCHSTLGYNKPNLKKMAPNNYKDLQKAVAYCDQNLNVGWFDEEREEVVDYLNKTYYQFSK
;
A
#
# COMPACT_ATOMS: atom_id res chain seq x y z
N MET A 1 -20.44 42.58 48.78
CA MET A 1 -20.08 42.35 47.36
C MET A 1 -18.57 42.11 47.26
N LYS A 2 -18.13 40.92 46.83
CA LYS A 2 -16.74 40.69 46.44
C LYS A 2 -16.75 40.07 45.04
N LEU A 3 -16.32 40.87 44.08
CA LEU A 3 -16.25 40.54 42.66
C LEU A 3 -14.96 39.74 42.41
N VAL A 4 -15.06 38.42 42.35
CA VAL A 4 -13.94 37.56 41.96
C VAL A 4 -13.82 37.56 40.44
N HIS A 5 -12.81 38.26 39.95
CA HIS A 5 -12.38 38.22 38.55
C HIS A 5 -11.89 36.81 38.24
N LYS A 6 -12.71 36.04 37.49
CA LYS A 6 -12.30 34.75 36.96
C LYS A 6 -11.35 35.00 35.79
N THR A 7 -10.05 34.90 36.04
CA THR A 7 -9.03 34.84 35.00
C THR A 7 -9.28 33.58 34.15
N VAL A 8 -9.72 33.78 32.91
CA VAL A 8 -9.86 32.70 31.93
C VAL A 8 -8.47 32.42 31.38
N LEU A 9 -7.83 31.34 31.88
CA LEU A 9 -6.57 30.84 31.35
C LEU A 9 -6.87 29.90 30.19
N THR A 10 -6.92 30.44 28.97
CA THR A 10 -7.10 29.67 27.74
C THR A 10 -5.78 29.00 27.36
N THR A 11 -5.56 27.76 27.79
CA THR A 11 -4.45 26.94 27.31
C THR A 11 -4.69 26.53 25.86
N ILE A 12 -3.97 27.17 24.93
CA ILE A 12 -3.89 26.74 23.53
C ILE A 12 -3.07 25.45 23.49
N LEU A 13 -3.76 24.32 23.32
CA LEU A 13 -3.16 23.01 23.14
C LEU A 13 -2.64 22.91 21.69
N CYS A 14 -1.39 23.29 21.48
CA CYS A 14 -0.70 23.08 20.21
C CYS A 14 -0.23 21.62 20.14
N SER A 15 -1.09 20.73 19.66
CA SER A 15 -0.70 19.34 19.39
C SER A 15 0.23 19.29 18.18
N PRO A 16 1.36 18.58 18.24
CA PRO A 16 2.21 18.38 17.08
C PRO A 16 1.46 17.54 16.05
N LEU A 17 1.40 18.03 14.81
CA LEU A 17 0.88 17.28 13.67
C LEU A 17 1.87 16.14 13.39
N THR A 18 1.64 14.96 13.98
CA THR A 18 2.37 13.76 13.60
C THR A 18 1.96 13.42 12.17
N VAL A 19 2.84 13.68 11.20
CA VAL A 19 2.70 13.18 9.83
C VAL A 19 2.92 11.66 9.90
N LEU A 20 1.84 10.91 10.09
CA LEU A 20 1.87 9.47 9.93
C LEU A 20 1.97 9.20 8.43
N ALA A 21 3.06 8.58 7.97
CA ALA A 21 3.14 8.11 6.60
C ALA A 21 2.05 7.05 6.41
N GLU A 22 1.01 7.40 5.64
CA GLU A 22 -0.09 6.48 5.34
C GLU A 22 0.46 5.28 4.58
N VAL A 23 0.17 4.08 5.10
CA VAL A 23 0.54 2.82 4.44
C VAL A 23 -0.35 2.66 3.23
N HIS A 24 0.25 2.39 2.06
CA HIS A 24 -0.52 2.15 0.83
C HIS A 24 -1.52 0.99 1.05
N PRO A 25 -2.81 1.11 0.66
CA PRO A 25 -3.80 0.06 0.89
C PRO A 25 -3.37 -1.28 0.29
N GLY A 26 -2.89 -1.26 -0.96
CA GLY A 26 -2.31 -2.43 -1.62
C GLY A 26 -1.13 -3.09 -0.91
N LYS A 27 -0.39 -2.39 -0.04
CA LYS A 27 0.66 -3.02 0.77
C LYS A 27 0.06 -3.93 1.84
N VAL A 28 -1.04 -3.51 2.47
CA VAL A 28 -1.73 -4.30 3.49
C VAL A 28 -2.22 -5.59 2.87
N LEU A 29 -2.94 -5.49 1.74
CA LEU A 29 -3.44 -6.63 0.98
C LEU A 29 -2.30 -7.56 0.52
N HIS A 30 -1.21 -7.01 -0.01
CA HIS A 30 -0.02 -7.77 -0.40
C HIS A 30 0.56 -8.60 0.76
N ASP A 31 0.65 -8.00 1.95
CA ASP A 31 1.21 -8.65 3.13
C ASP A 31 0.25 -9.73 3.66
N GLU A 32 -1.05 -9.46 3.69
CA GLU A 32 -2.11 -10.42 4.08
C GLU A 32 -2.18 -11.64 3.15
N ALA A 33 -2.05 -11.42 1.83
CA ALA A 33 -1.98 -12.50 0.84
C ALA A 33 -0.63 -13.25 0.85
N ASN A 34 0.31 -12.86 1.72
CA ASN A 34 1.61 -13.49 1.88
C ASN A 34 2.39 -13.62 0.57
N CYS A 35 2.35 -12.58 -0.29
CA CYS A 35 3.02 -12.59 -1.60
C CYS A 35 4.52 -12.97 -1.50
N MET A 36 5.17 -12.54 -0.42
CA MET A 36 6.58 -12.83 -0.17
C MET A 36 6.88 -14.30 0.12
N LYS A 37 5.88 -15.16 0.35
CA LYS A 37 6.08 -16.61 0.49
C LYS A 37 6.71 -17.23 -0.77
N CYS A 38 6.34 -16.71 -1.95
CA CYS A 38 6.91 -17.14 -3.23
C CYS A 38 7.93 -16.12 -3.78
N HIS A 39 7.77 -14.84 -3.47
CA HIS A 39 8.61 -13.77 -4.02
C HIS A 39 9.85 -13.43 -3.19
N SER A 40 10.06 -13.98 -1.99
CA SER A 40 11.21 -13.63 -1.13
C SER A 40 12.57 -13.87 -1.78
N THR A 41 12.71 -14.93 -2.59
CA THR A 41 14.00 -15.31 -3.19
C THR A 41 14.43 -14.37 -4.31
N LEU A 42 13.52 -14.04 -5.23
CA LEU A 42 13.85 -13.25 -6.42
C LEU A 42 13.39 -11.79 -6.29
N GLY A 43 12.41 -11.50 -5.46
CA GLY A 43 11.77 -10.20 -5.39
C GLY A 43 11.02 -9.84 -6.68
N TYR A 44 10.71 -8.55 -6.80
CA TYR A 44 10.05 -7.97 -7.96
C TYR A 44 11.04 -7.24 -8.87
N ASN A 45 10.70 -7.17 -10.17
CA ASN A 45 11.41 -6.40 -11.19
C ASN A 45 12.94 -6.61 -11.25
N LYS A 46 13.42 -7.85 -11.13
CA LYS A 46 14.85 -8.15 -11.27
C LYS A 46 15.24 -8.52 -12.70
N PRO A 47 16.44 -8.15 -13.17
CA PRO A 47 16.92 -8.46 -14.52
C PRO A 47 16.96 -9.96 -14.86
N ASN A 48 17.08 -10.82 -13.86
CA ASN A 48 17.14 -12.27 -14.01
C ASN A 48 15.74 -12.95 -13.96
N LEU A 49 14.66 -12.19 -13.75
CA LEU A 49 13.29 -12.74 -13.84
C LEU A 49 12.97 -13.10 -15.29
N LYS A 50 12.81 -14.40 -15.56
CA LYS A 50 12.42 -14.90 -16.89
C LYS A 50 10.95 -15.29 -16.99
N LYS A 51 10.26 -15.46 -15.87
CA LYS A 51 8.84 -15.81 -15.77
C LYS A 51 8.14 -14.77 -14.91
N MET A 52 6.88 -14.46 -15.22
CA MET A 52 6.12 -13.38 -14.55
C MET A 52 6.95 -12.09 -14.46
N ALA A 53 7.56 -11.72 -15.59
CA ALA A 53 8.30 -10.48 -15.77
C ALA A 53 7.41 -9.50 -16.55
N PRO A 54 6.48 -8.79 -15.87
CA PRO A 54 5.65 -7.80 -16.55
C PRO A 54 6.52 -6.68 -17.11
N ASN A 55 6.17 -6.17 -18.29
CA ASN A 55 6.93 -5.13 -19.00
C ASN A 55 6.18 -3.79 -19.07
N ASN A 56 4.94 -3.76 -18.59
CA ASN A 56 4.06 -2.58 -18.55
C ASN A 56 2.98 -2.79 -17.48
N TYR A 57 2.23 -1.74 -17.18
CA TYR A 57 1.19 -1.75 -16.16
C TYR A 57 0.12 -2.82 -16.40
N LYS A 58 -0.33 -2.98 -17.65
CA LYS A 58 -1.33 -4.00 -18.03
C LYS A 58 -0.83 -5.42 -17.81
N ASP A 59 0.43 -5.70 -18.06
CA ASP A 59 1.02 -7.01 -17.79
C ASP A 59 1.18 -7.27 -16.29
N LEU A 60 1.46 -6.22 -15.48
CA LEU A 60 1.46 -6.33 -14.03
C LEU A 60 0.05 -6.66 -13.49
N GLN A 61 -1.00 -5.99 -14.00
CA GLN A 61 -2.39 -6.31 -13.67
C GLN A 61 -2.71 -7.78 -13.93
N LYS A 62 -2.34 -8.31 -15.11
CA LYS A 62 -2.54 -9.73 -15.45
C LYS A 62 -1.79 -10.66 -14.51
N ALA A 63 -0.56 -10.32 -14.13
CA ALA A 63 0.25 -11.13 -13.22
C ALA A 63 -0.39 -11.22 -11.82
N VAL A 64 -0.86 -10.08 -11.28
CA VAL A 64 -1.55 -10.05 -9.99
C VAL A 64 -2.88 -10.79 -10.05
N ALA A 65 -3.67 -10.61 -11.12
CA ALA A 65 -4.93 -11.34 -11.32
C ALA A 65 -4.71 -12.85 -11.39
N TYR A 66 -3.66 -13.31 -12.07
CA TYR A 66 -3.30 -14.73 -12.10
C TYR A 66 -2.97 -15.26 -10.70
N CYS A 67 -2.20 -14.52 -9.90
CA CYS A 67 -1.86 -14.92 -8.53
C CYS A 67 -3.09 -15.00 -7.64
N ASP A 68 -3.95 -13.98 -7.68
CA ASP A 68 -5.22 -13.94 -6.93
C ASP A 68 -6.09 -15.16 -7.25
N GLN A 69 -6.31 -15.44 -8.54
CA GLN A 69 -7.10 -16.59 -8.98
C GLN A 69 -6.49 -17.94 -8.58
N ASN A 70 -5.20 -18.14 -8.82
CA ASN A 70 -4.56 -19.43 -8.55
C ASN A 70 -4.39 -19.73 -7.06
N LEU A 71 -4.29 -18.69 -6.22
CA LEU A 71 -4.23 -18.83 -4.77
C LEU A 71 -5.60 -18.73 -4.11
N ASN A 72 -6.67 -18.47 -4.89
CA ASN A 72 -8.02 -18.21 -4.42
C ASN A 72 -8.06 -17.15 -3.31
N VAL A 73 -7.35 -16.03 -3.50
CA VAL A 73 -7.33 -14.93 -2.51
C VAL A 73 -8.72 -14.30 -2.44
N GLY A 74 -9.35 -14.07 -3.61
CA GLY A 74 -10.75 -13.69 -3.70
C GLY A 74 -10.99 -12.19 -3.62
N TRP A 75 -10.03 -11.38 -4.08
CA TRP A 75 -10.16 -9.93 -4.09
C TRP A 75 -11.20 -9.44 -5.09
N PHE A 76 -11.86 -8.33 -4.73
CA PHE A 76 -12.59 -7.50 -5.67
C PHE A 76 -11.62 -6.78 -6.63
N ASP A 77 -12.15 -6.25 -7.73
CA ASP A 77 -11.32 -5.63 -8.77
C ASP A 77 -10.56 -4.40 -8.23
N GLU A 78 -11.18 -3.62 -7.33
CA GLU A 78 -10.55 -2.45 -6.70
C GLU A 78 -9.41 -2.84 -5.75
N GLU A 79 -9.61 -3.90 -4.95
CA GLU A 79 -8.57 -4.41 -4.04
C GLU A 79 -7.37 -4.95 -4.82
N ARG A 80 -7.63 -5.64 -5.94
CA ARG A 80 -6.58 -6.10 -6.84
C ARG A 80 -5.83 -4.93 -7.46
N GLU A 81 -6.54 -3.88 -7.89
CA GLU A 81 -5.92 -2.68 -8.44
C GLU A 81 -5.06 -1.96 -7.40
N GLU A 82 -5.48 -1.89 -6.14
CA GLU A 82 -4.67 -1.34 -5.04
C GLU A 82 -3.33 -2.08 -4.89
N VAL A 83 -3.34 -3.41 -4.96
CA VAL A 83 -2.12 -4.23 -4.93
C VAL A 83 -1.23 -3.95 -6.14
N VAL A 84 -1.82 -3.88 -7.33
CA VAL A 84 -1.10 -3.52 -8.56
C VAL A 84 -0.45 -2.15 -8.41
N ASP A 85 -1.17 -1.17 -7.88
CA ASP A 85 -0.70 0.19 -7.69
C ASP A 85 0.44 0.28 -6.68
N TYR A 86 0.31 -0.42 -5.57
CA TYR A 86 1.40 -0.57 -4.61
C TYR A 86 2.64 -1.16 -5.29
N LEU A 87 2.50 -2.30 -5.98
CA LEU A 87 3.62 -2.96 -6.64
C LEU A 87 4.25 -2.07 -7.71
N ASN A 88 3.42 -1.37 -8.50
CA ASN A 88 3.91 -0.48 -9.54
C ASN A 88 4.68 0.69 -8.94
N LYS A 89 4.10 1.37 -7.94
CA LYS A 89 4.73 2.50 -7.26
C LYS A 89 6.06 2.11 -6.59
N THR A 90 6.10 0.93 -5.97
CA THR A 90 7.26 0.51 -5.16
C THR A 90 8.36 -0.15 -6.00
N TYR A 91 8.03 -0.93 -7.03
CA TYR A 91 9.02 -1.80 -7.71
C TYR A 91 9.17 -1.59 -9.22
N TYR A 92 8.12 -1.18 -9.94
CA TYR A 92 8.12 -1.24 -11.41
C TYR A 92 8.12 0.13 -12.11
N GLN A 93 7.39 1.11 -11.58
CA GLN A 93 7.27 2.48 -12.09
C GLN A 93 6.84 2.54 -13.57
N PHE A 94 5.96 1.63 -14.01
CA PHE A 94 5.37 1.69 -15.33
C PHE A 94 4.40 2.85 -15.47
N SER A 95 4.33 3.42 -16.68
CA SER A 95 3.25 4.34 -17.06
C SER A 95 1.92 3.60 -17.10
N LYS A 96 0.88 4.24 -16.55
CA LYS A 96 -0.51 3.78 -16.62
C LYS A 96 -1.13 4.10 -17.97
#